data_AF-A0A831S728-F1
#
_entry.id   AF-A0A831S728-F1
#
_cell.length_a   1.000
_cell.length_b   1.000
_cell.length_c   1.000
_cell.angle_alpha   90.00
_cell.angle_beta   90.00
_cell.angle_gamma   90.00
#
_symmetry.space_group_name_H-M   'P 1'
#
loop_
_entity.id
_entity.type
_entity.pdbx_description
1 polymer ?
#
loop_
_entity_poly.entity_id
_entity_poly.type
_entity_poly.pdbx_seq_one_letter_code
_entity_poly.pdbx_strand_id
1 'polypeptide(L)' 'MSSINCPDCKETVSLEKAEIGDIVECDNCGCELELLKKDPPEIRVIEEEK' A
#
# COMPACT_ATOMS: atom_id res chain seq x y z
N MET A 1 -3.98 -8.31 12.03
CA MET A 1 -4.26 -7.10 11.24
C MET A 1 -2.99 -6.75 10.50
N SER A 2 -2.96 -6.91 9.18
CA SER A 2 -1.80 -6.51 8.37
C SER A 2 -1.95 -5.03 8.01
N SER A 3 -0.99 -4.22 8.40
CA SER A 3 -0.96 -2.78 8.14
C SER A 3 0.46 -2.35 7.85
N ILE A 4 0.62 -1.28 7.07
CA ILE A 4 1.92 -0.72 6.71
C ILE A 4 1.87 0.81 6.78
N ASN A 5 3.00 1.46 7.01
CA ASN A 5 3.11 2.89 6.87
C ASN A 5 3.29 3.25 5.39
N CYS A 6 2.43 4.13 4.88
CA CYS A 6 2.57 4.70 3.55
C CYS A 6 3.98 5.31 3.41
N PRO A 7 4.77 4.94 2.39
CA PRO A 7 6.13 5.46 2.23
C PRO A 7 6.15 6.96 1.89
N ASP A 8 5.04 7.51 1.39
CA ASP A 8 4.90 8.91 0.98
C ASP A 8 4.51 9.81 2.14
N CYS A 9 3.34 9.57 2.76
CA CYS A 9 2.81 10.41 3.83
C CYS A 9 3.05 9.87 5.26
N LYS A 10 3.62 8.67 5.39
CA LYS A 10 3.88 7.94 6.66
C LYS A 10 2.64 7.50 7.44
N GLU A 11 1.45 7.75 6.91
CA GLU A 11 0.19 7.35 7.55
C GLU A 11 -0.01 5.83 7.51
N THR A 12 -0.76 5.28 8.47
CA THR A 12 -1.03 3.84 8.52
C THR A 12 -2.08 3.44 7.49
N VAL A 13 -1.73 2.52 6.59
CA VAL A 13 -2.60 1.92 5.58
C VAL A 13 -2.98 0.50 6.00
N SER A 14 -4.27 0.20 6.01
CA SER A 14 -4.82 -1.11 6.37
C SER A 14 -4.83 -2.05 5.17
N LEU A 15 -4.17 -3.19 5.30
CA LEU A 15 -4.09 -4.24 4.26
C LEU A 15 -5.00 -5.44 4.57
N GLU A 16 -6.00 -5.28 5.44
CA GLU A 16 -6.80 -6.40 5.95
C GLU A 16 -7.50 -7.23 4.87
N LYS A 17 -7.89 -6.58 3.78
CA LYS A 17 -8.58 -7.23 2.64
C LYS A 17 -7.71 -7.32 1.38
N ALA A 18 -6.49 -6.80 1.43
CA ALA A 18 -5.61 -6.75 0.27
C ALA A 18 -4.95 -8.11 0.03
N GLU A 19 -4.91 -8.53 -1.23
CA GLU A 19 -4.19 -9.70 -1.73
C GLU A 19 -2.90 -9.32 -2.42
N ILE A 20 -1.98 -10.28 -2.58
CA ILE A 20 -0.73 -10.00 -3.28
C ILE A 20 -1.08 -9.70 -4.75
N GLY A 21 -0.64 -8.55 -5.25
CA GLY A 21 -1.01 -7.99 -6.55
C GLY A 21 -2.20 -7.03 -6.50
N ASP A 22 -2.87 -6.87 -5.35
CA ASP A 22 -3.91 -5.84 -5.22
C ASP A 22 -3.28 -4.45 -5.11
N ILE A 23 -3.98 -3.48 -5.69
CA ILE A 23 -3.68 -2.06 -5.57
C ILE A 23 -4.53 -1.48 -4.44
N VAL A 24 -3.87 -0.83 -3.49
CA VAL A 24 -4.47 -0.21 -2.32
C VAL A 24 -4.14 1.28 -2.39
N GLU A 25 -5.15 2.13 -2.35
CA GLU A 25 -4.96 3.58 -2.31
C GLU A 25 -4.83 4.05 -0.85
N CYS A 26 -3.88 4.96 -0.59
CA CYS A 26 -3.78 5.61 0.70
C CYS A 26 -4.83 6.72 0.83
N ASP A 27 -5.79 6.56 1.74
CA ASP A 27 -6.86 7.57 1.98
C ASP A 27 -6.35 8.96 2.37
N ASN A 28 -5.09 9.09 2.81
CA ASN A 28 -4.52 10.37 3.25
C ASN A 28 -3.87 11.18 2.12
N CYS A 29 -3.06 10.54 1.26
CA CYS A 29 -2.37 11.23 0.17
C CYS A 29 -2.84 10.83 -1.24
N GLY A 30 -3.71 9.83 -1.37
CA GLY A 30 -4.17 9.29 -2.65
C GLY A 30 -3.12 8.45 -3.39
N CYS A 31 -2.05 8.05 -2.71
CA CYS A 31 -0.97 7.26 -3.32
C CYS A 31 -1.42 5.81 -3.53
N GLU A 32 -1.26 5.31 -4.75
CA GLU A 32 -1.54 3.92 -5.11
C GLU A 32 -0.37 3.00 -4.75
N LEU A 33 -0.66 1.95 -3.97
CA LEU A 33 0.32 1.03 -3.42
C LEU A 33 -0.06 -0.41 -3.82
N GLU A 34 0.81 -1.09 -4.55
CA GLU A 34 0.65 -2.51 -4.88
C GLU A 34 1.20 -3.39 -3.74
N LEU A 35 0.43 -4.38 -3.27
CA LEU A 35 0.89 -5.32 -2.27
C LEU A 35 1.72 -6.45 -2.91
N LEU A 36 3.02 -6.52 -2.60
CA LEU A 36 3.93 -7.54 -3.13
C LEU A 36 4.04 -8.78 -2.23
N LYS A 37 3.87 -8.61 -0.91
CA LYS A 37 4.02 -9.68 0.09
C LYS A 37 3.18 -9.40 1.33
N LYS A 38 2.75 -10.45 2.05
CA LYS A 38 1.95 -10.33 3.29
C LYS A 38 2.74 -10.53 4.59
N ASP A 39 3.86 -11.25 4.58
CA ASP A 39 4.65 -11.54 5.78
C ASP A 39 6.17 -11.63 5.46
N PRO A 40 6.96 -10.59 5.78
CA PRO A 40 6.51 -9.24 6.17
C PRO A 40 5.75 -8.55 5.02
N PRO A 41 4.83 -7.61 5.33
CA PRO A 41 4.12 -6.85 4.32
C PRO A 41 5.11 -5.99 3.53
N GLU A 42 5.09 -6.14 2.20
CA GLU A 42 5.93 -5.37 1.28
C GLU A 42 5.04 -4.75 0.22
N ILE A 43 5.26 -3.47 -0.07
CA ILE A 43 4.47 -2.69 -1.02
C ILE A 43 5.37 -1.99 -2.03
N ARG A 44 4.82 -1.69 -3.20
CA ARG A 44 5.44 -0.84 -4.20
C ARG A 44 4.54 0.35 -4.51
N VAL A 45 5.12 1.54 -4.56
CA VAL A 45 4.42 2.75 -5.03
C VAL A 45 4.23 2.63 -6.55
N ILE A 46 2.99 2.78 -7.00
CA ILE A 46 2.69 2.95 -8.42
C ILE A 46 2.80 4.44 -8.71
N GLU A 47 3.80 4.80 -9.51
CA GLU A 47 3.92 6.14 -10.07
C GLU A 47 3.23 6.10 -11.45
N GLU A 48 2.16 6.89 -11.64
CA GLU A 48 1.59 7.06 -12.98
C GLU A 48 2.64 7.77 -13.87
N GLU A 49 3.26 7.02 -14.78
CA GLU A 49 4.09 7.61 -15.83
C GLU A 49 3.19 8.46 -16.74
N LYS A 50 3.40 9.77 -16.69
CA LYS A 50 2.61 10.78 -17.40
C LYS A 50 2.95 10.86 -18.90
#